data_AF-A0A258K390-F1
#
_entry.id   AF-A0A258K390-F1
#
_cell.length_a   1.000
_cell.length_b   1.000
_cell.length_c   1.000
_cell.angle_alpha   90.00
_cell.angle_beta   90.00
_cell.angle_gamma   90.00
#
_symmetry.space_group_name_H-M   'P 1'
#
loop_
_entity.id
_entity.type
_entity.pdbx_description
1 polymer ?
#
loop_
_entity_poly.entity_id
_entity_poly.type
_entity_poly.pdbx_seq_one_letter_code
_entity_poly.pdbx_strand_id
1 'polypeptide(L)' 'KDPPNATLSVTANGTTKAFVVELTDPSLSGDTLTYTYKVLGTEAPVSGEAASLFIDWWYAAPGRCVRGPYGGLHCAW' A
#
# COMPACT_ATOMS: atom_id res chain seq x y z
N LYS A 1 7.23 12.90 10.02
CA LYS A 1 7.44 12.80 8.55
C LYS A 1 6.90 11.44 8.17
N ASP A 2 5.73 11.43 7.57
CA ASP A 2 5.01 10.19 7.31
C ASP A 2 5.84 9.32 6.38
N PRO A 3 6.23 8.10 6.80
CA PRO A 3 6.95 7.18 5.93
C PRO A 3 6.12 6.89 4.67
N PRO A 4 6.76 6.50 3.56
CA PRO A 4 6.05 6.16 2.33
C PRO A 4 4.97 5.13 2.62
N ASN A 5 3.76 5.37 2.11
CA ASN A 5 2.57 4.69 2.61
C ASN A 5 2.35 3.30 2.01
N ALA A 6 3.12 2.85 1.00
CA ALA A 6 3.02 1.48 0.52
C ALA A 6 4.27 0.96 -0.22
N THR A 7 4.39 -0.38 -0.24
CA THR A 7 5.28 -1.14 -1.10
C THR A 7 4.46 -2.07 -1.99
N LEU A 8 4.60 -1.92 -3.30
CA LEU A 8 4.01 -2.79 -4.32
C LEU A 8 5.09 -3.77 -4.82
N SER A 9 4.87 -5.06 -4.65
CA SER A 9 5.72 -6.10 -5.23
C SER A 9 5.04 -6.71 -6.45
N VAL A 10 5.73 -6.79 -7.58
CA VAL A 10 5.23 -7.41 -8.82
C VAL A 10 6.19 -8.48 -9.29
N THR A 11 5.66 -9.65 -9.63
CA THR A 11 6.41 -10.75 -10.25
C THR A 11 6.09 -10.83 -11.73
N ALA A 12 7.11 -10.73 -12.57
CA ALA A 12 7.01 -10.86 -14.02
C ALA A 12 8.21 -11.67 -14.54
N ASN A 13 7.98 -12.64 -15.43
CA ASN A 13 9.03 -13.49 -16.00
C ASN A 13 9.91 -14.17 -14.92
N GLY A 14 9.28 -14.67 -13.85
CA GLY A 14 9.99 -15.31 -12.73
C GLY A 14 10.84 -14.38 -11.85
N THR A 15 10.79 -13.07 -12.07
CA THR A 15 11.53 -12.08 -11.27
C THR A 15 10.56 -11.19 -10.51
N THR A 16 10.77 -11.05 -9.20
CA THR A 16 10.01 -10.13 -8.35
C THR A 16 10.74 -8.81 -8.17
N LYS A 17 10.05 -7.69 -8.41
CA LYS A 17 10.53 -6.33 -8.14
C LYS A 17 9.61 -5.64 -7.13
N ALA A 18 10.19 -4.84 -6.24
CA ALA A 18 9.45 -4.02 -5.28
C ALA A 18 9.54 -2.54 -5.64
N PHE A 19 8.41 -1.85 -5.52
CA PHE A 19 8.24 -0.44 -5.82
C PHE A 19 7.67 0.27 -4.60
N VAL A 20 8.38 1.29 -4.12
CA VAL A 20 7.87 2.17 -3.06
C VAL A 20 6.99 3.24 -3.70
N VAL A 21 5.74 3.34 -3.24
CA VAL A 21 4.74 4.24 -3.83
C VAL A 21 4.05 5.05 -2.74
N GLU A 22 3.61 6.25 -3.12
CA GLU A 22 2.60 7.03 -2.41
C GLU A 22 1.24 6.73 -3.02
N LEU A 23 0.28 6.30 -2.21
CA LEU A 23 -1.13 6.09 -2.56
C LEU A 23 -1.98 7.28 -2.09
N THR A 24 -2.86 7.79 -2.94
CA THR A 24 -3.85 8.82 -2.62
C THR A 24 -5.21 8.47 -3.20
N ASP A 25 -6.24 9.24 -2.82
CA ASP A 25 -7.58 9.17 -3.40
C ASP A 25 -8.20 7.75 -3.41
N PRO A 26 -8.31 7.07 -2.25
CA PRO A 26 -8.94 5.75 -2.20
C PRO A 26 -10.40 5.84 -2.68
N SER A 27 -10.77 4.98 -3.63
CA SER A 27 -12.12 4.86 -4.15
C SER A 27 -12.55 3.40 -4.19
N LEU A 28 -13.65 3.09 -3.49
CA LEU A 28 -14.24 1.75 -3.46
C LEU A 28 -15.49 1.72 -4.34
N SER A 29 -15.51 0.81 -5.31
CA SER A 29 -16.66 0.53 -6.16
C SER A 29 -16.93 -0.98 -6.16
N GLY A 30 -18.02 -1.39 -5.51
CA GLY A 30 -18.30 -2.82 -5.29
C GLY A 30 -17.21 -3.46 -4.42
N ASP A 31 -16.49 -4.41 -5.01
CA ASP A 31 -15.35 -5.13 -4.41
C ASP A 31 -13.99 -4.57 -4.87
N THR A 32 -13.98 -3.52 -5.69
CA THR A 32 -12.77 -2.97 -6.31
C THR A 32 -12.33 -1.71 -5.59
N LEU A 33 -11.17 -1.77 -4.93
CA LEU A 33 -10.52 -0.62 -4.29
C LEU A 33 -9.42 -0.06 -5.20
N THR A 34 -9.55 1.21 -5.59
CA THR A 34 -8.63 1.91 -6.49
C THR A 34 -7.93 3.05 -5.75
N TYR A 35 -6.69 3.35 -6.15
CA TYR A 35 -5.89 4.47 -5.65
C TYR A 35 -5.25 5.21 -6.83
N THR A 36 -5.08 6.52 -6.68
CA THR A 36 -4.06 7.25 -7.42
C THR A 36 -2.70 6.91 -6.80
N TYR A 37 -1.67 6.69 -7.62
CA TYR A 37 -0.32 6.40 -7.09
C TYR A 37 0.75 7.29 -7.69
N LYS A 38 1.82 7.47 -6.92
CA LYS A 38 3.06 8.11 -7.34
C LYS A 38 4.24 7.22 -6.94
N VAL A 39 5.11 6.92 -7.88
CA VAL A 39 6.32 6.14 -7.62
C VAL A 39 7.36 7.03 -6.96
N LEU A 40 8.00 6.53 -5.89
CA LEU A 40 9.07 7.24 -5.18
C LEU A 40 10.48 6.84 -5.62
N GLY A 41 10.58 6.02 -6.66
CA GLY A 41 11.82 5.58 -7.32
C GLY A 41 11.87 5.99 -8.79
N THR A 42 12.90 5.54 -9.49
CA THR A 42 13.15 5.86 -10.90
C THR A 42 12.46 4.93 -11.89
N GLU A 43 12.04 3.74 -11.44
CA GLU A 43 11.42 2.73 -12.30
C GLU A 43 9.91 2.65 -12.04
N ALA A 44 9.11 2.72 -13.10
CA ALA A 44 7.67 2.50 -13.00
C ALA A 44 7.35 1.01 -12.79
N PRO A 45 6.29 0.68 -12.01
CA PRO A 45 5.78 -0.68 -11.91
C PRO A 45 5.41 -1.23 -13.28
N VAL A 46 5.73 -2.50 -13.50
CA VAL A 46 5.33 -3.24 -14.69
C VAL A 46 4.08 -4.07 -14.41
N SER A 47 3.36 -4.46 -15.45
CA SER A 47 2.37 -5.54 -15.31
C SER A 47 3.09 -6.87 -15.10
N GLY A 48 2.50 -7.75 -14.31
CA GLY A 48 3.07 -9.06 -13.99
C GLY A 48 2.01 -10.11 -13.74
N GLU A 49 2.46 -11.35 -13.57
CA GLU A 49 1.61 -12.53 -13.33
C GLU A 49 1.00 -12.51 -11.93
N ALA A 50 1.73 -11.92 -10.96
CA ALA A 50 1.29 -11.79 -9.58
C ALA A 50 1.77 -10.46 -8.99
N ALA A 51 0.96 -9.89 -8.10
CA ALA A 51 1.30 -8.70 -7.34
C ALA A 51 0.85 -8.81 -5.89
N SER A 52 1.58 -8.18 -4.98
CA SER A 52 1.18 -7.97 -3.60
C SER A 52 1.40 -6.50 -3.20
N LEU A 53 0.44 -5.95 -2.46
CA LEU A 53 0.49 -4.57 -1.98
C LEU A 53 0.54 -4.60 -0.46
N PHE A 54 1.61 -4.05 0.10
CA PHE A 54 1.72 -3.77 1.53
C PHE A 54 1.51 -2.27 1.75
N ILE A 55 0.44 -1.89 2.44
CA ILE A 55 0.15 -0.49 2.78
C ILE A 55 0.64 -0.25 4.21
N ASP A 56 1.63 0.62 4.35
CA ASP A 56 2.07 1.14 5.65
C ASP A 56 0.96 2.00 6.26
N TRP A 57 0.94 2.09 7.60
CA TRP A 57 -0.13 2.60 8.45
C TRP A 57 -1.15 3.56 7.78
N TRP A 58 -2.44 3.25 7.91
CA TRP A 58 -3.49 4.12 7.40
C TRP A 58 -4.25 4.73 8.59
N TYR A 59 -4.22 6.06 8.68
CA TYR A 59 -5.14 6.83 9.51
C TYR A 59 -6.36 7.15 8.66
N ALA A 60 -7.39 6.33 8.73
CA ALA A 60 -8.68 6.60 8.08
C ALA A 60 -9.70 7.00 9.14
N ALA A 61 -9.77 8.29 9.47
CA ALA A 61 -10.88 8.78 10.29
C ALA A 61 -12.22 8.38 9.63
N PRO A 62 -13.19 7.81 10.37
CA PRO A 62 -13.33 7.80 11.83
C PRO A 62 -12.61 6.65 12.58
N GLY A 63 -12.03 5.69 11.87
CA GLY A 63 -11.32 4.54 12.44
C GLY A 63 -9.88 4.88 12.84
N ARG A 64 -9.50 4.60 14.09
CA ARG A 64 -8.12 4.76 14.56
C ARG A 64 -7.44 3.40 14.68
N CYS A 65 -6.42 3.17 13.86
CA CYS A 65 -5.49 2.05 14.04
C CYS A 65 -4.24 2.53 14.78
N VAL A 66 -3.89 1.85 15.88
CA VAL A 66 -2.67 2.09 16.65
C VAL A 66 -1.84 0.85 16.84
N ARG A 67 -0.50 1.03 16.84
CA ARG A 67 0.42 0.01 17.31
C ARG A 67 0.50 0.10 18.84
N GLY A 68 0.23 -1.02 19.49
CA GLY A 68 0.52 -1.18 20.92
C GLY A 68 2.03 -1.21 21.18
N PRO A 69 2.45 -1.06 22.44
CA PRO A 69 3.86 -1.07 22.85
C PRO A 69 4.60 -2.38 22.49
N TYR A 70 3.86 -3.46 22.16
CA TYR A 70 4.40 -4.76 21.78
C TYR A 70 4.20 -5.09 20.28
N GLY A 71 3.94 -4.08 19.44
CA GLY A 71 3.89 -4.24 17.98
C GLY A 71 2.55 -4.75 17.41
N GLY A 72 1.60 -5.15 18.25
CA GLY A 72 0.24 -5.52 17.84
C GLY A 72 -0.56 -4.34 17.28
N LEU A 73 -1.34 -4.59 16.22
CA LEU A 73 -2.21 -3.59 15.58
C LEU A 73 -3.61 -3.65 16.20
N HIS A 74 -4.07 -2.53 16.74
CA HIS A 74 -5.43 -2.38 17.26
C HIS A 74 -6.17 -1.34 16.43
N CYS A 75 -7.21 -1.77 15.72
CA CYS A 75 -8.10 -0.89 14.98
C CYS A 75 -9.45 -0.79 15.71
N ALA A 76 -9.91 0.43 15.94
CA ALA A 76 -11.26 0.72 16.43
C ALA A 76 -12.09 1.32 15.30
N TRP A 77 -13.31 0.84 15.14
CA TRP A 77 -14.29 1.24 14.11
C TRP A 77 -15.49 1.92 14.77
#